data_AF-A0A1A8S0F3-F1
#
_entry.id   AF-A0A1A8S0F3-F1
#
_cell.length_a   1.000
_cell.length_b   1.000
_cell.length_c   1.000
_cell.angle_alpha   90.00
_cell.angle_beta   90.00
_cell.angle_gamma   90.00
#
_symmetry.space_group_name_H-M   'P 1'
#
loop_
_entity.id
_entity.type
_entity.pdbx_description
1 polymer ?
#
loop_
_entity_poly.entity_id
_entity_poly.type
_entity_poly.pdbx_seq_one_letter_code
_entity_poly.pdbx_strand_id
1 'polypeptide(L)'
;MPFHNGAYYPYSSLTQGTHSSDGIPSVLNSPISHAASAPSMTPSSGASTFLPFKFRPRRESVDWRRINAVDIELVMSQLDVDALQEHISTVTFCSLDGERCQRCQSPVDPALVKLLQLSQLMVEWLLHCQDLLSLNLRAAEERLVAASLEREQLQAQSRKQEEKMKELTAELKHRRKVIRTQQSLFAPRISSSHKCPHCEKYFLNNSFLQNHLQRRHPDEFQTQLQSDEEKKSQMASLKQEISSLKQQVVQQQQDLQAKIAEEKEQQHLHRELQRELDRFKSEEMARMDRMIEDSRDGMRREIKFLCNQNFQALSEVSQPSRTKTPSPVREPERDVDRYQEMHLQAIQKLELQMKKQDRKWESKLQEIKSEHESEKNQLLKELSQVQSLVEEQQELSRKLQEKEQTIRAQREQ
;
A
#
# COMPACT_ATOMS: atom_id res chain seq x y z
N MET A 1 13.88 5.49 26.98
CA MET A 1 15.03 6.18 26.36
C MET A 1 15.99 5.13 25.81
N PRO A 2 16.60 5.32 24.64
CA PRO A 2 17.41 4.30 23.97
C PRO A 2 18.83 4.16 24.54
N PHE A 3 19.17 4.92 25.59
CA PHE A 3 20.47 4.85 26.25
C PHE A 3 20.36 4.10 27.59
N HIS A 4 21.14 3.03 27.75
CA HIS A 4 21.22 2.28 29.01
C HIS A 4 22.65 1.76 29.25
N ASN A 5 23.18 1.94 30.47
CA ASN A 5 24.54 1.55 30.87
C ASN A 5 25.64 1.97 29.88
N GLY A 6 25.60 3.23 29.41
CA GLY A 6 26.58 3.79 28.48
C GLY A 6 26.55 3.17 27.08
N ALA A 7 25.48 2.43 26.73
CA ALA A 7 25.22 1.90 25.40
C ALA A 7 24.00 2.56 24.78
N TYR A 8 24.05 2.79 23.47
CA TYR A 8 22.90 3.13 22.66
C TYR A 8 22.29 1.86 22.06
N TYR A 9 20.98 1.70 22.25
CA TYR A 9 20.17 0.64 21.68
C TYR A 9 19.27 1.26 20.61
N PRO A 10 19.45 0.93 19.32
CA PRO A 10 18.57 1.39 18.26
C PRO A 10 17.12 0.94 18.54
N TYR A 11 16.15 1.80 18.24
CA TYR A 11 14.74 1.41 18.28
C TYR A 11 14.48 0.37 17.20
N SER A 12 14.05 -0.83 17.59
CA SER A 12 13.61 -1.86 16.65
C SER A 12 12.40 -1.34 15.88
N SER A 13 12.59 -0.96 14.63
CA SER A 13 11.48 -0.76 13.70
C SER A 13 10.98 -2.14 13.25
N LEU A 14 9.71 -2.41 13.62
CA LEU A 14 8.85 -3.55 13.24
C LEU A 14 9.03 -4.89 13.99
N THR A 15 8.00 -5.18 14.81
CA THR A 15 7.08 -6.28 14.47
C THR A 15 5.65 -5.72 14.49
N GLN A 16 5.12 -5.40 13.32
CA GLN A 16 3.69 -5.14 13.12
C GLN A 16 3.13 -6.36 12.40
N GLY A 17 2.22 -7.08 13.05
CA GLY A 17 1.25 -7.97 12.39
C GLY A 17 1.47 -9.48 12.52
N THR A 18 0.95 -10.05 13.62
CA THR A 18 0.10 -11.25 13.55
C THR A 18 -0.94 -11.16 14.68
N HIS A 19 -1.99 -10.38 14.46
CA HIS A 19 -3.25 -10.60 15.17
C HIS A 19 -4.10 -11.49 14.28
N SER A 20 -4.03 -12.80 14.50
CA SER A 20 -5.12 -13.70 14.14
C SER A 20 -6.23 -13.48 15.15
N SER A 21 -7.38 -13.00 14.69
CA SER A 21 -8.62 -12.95 15.47
C SER A 21 -9.70 -13.65 14.66
N ASP A 22 -9.88 -14.94 14.95
CA ASP A 22 -11.15 -15.63 14.74
C ASP A 22 -11.49 -16.38 16.04
N GLY A 23 -12.67 -16.06 16.59
CA GLY A 23 -13.55 -17.07 17.19
C GLY A 23 -13.55 -17.28 18.72
N ILE A 24 -14.53 -16.64 19.38
CA ILE A 24 -15.41 -17.15 20.46
C ILE A 24 -14.81 -17.42 21.87
N PRO A 25 -15.41 -16.88 22.96
CA PRO A 25 -15.05 -17.24 24.33
C PRO A 25 -15.82 -18.48 24.80
N SER A 26 -15.15 -19.42 25.47
CA SER A 26 -15.82 -20.35 26.38
C SER A 26 -14.94 -20.65 27.57
N VAL A 27 -15.58 -20.49 28.73
CA VAL A 27 -15.06 -20.56 30.08
C VAL A 27 -15.06 -22.03 30.52
N LEU A 28 -13.98 -22.50 31.16
CA LEU A 28 -13.96 -23.21 32.46
C LEU A 28 -12.73 -24.13 32.63
N ASN A 29 -12.01 -23.86 33.73
CA ASN A 29 -11.28 -24.74 34.64
C ASN A 29 -10.15 -25.69 34.16
N SER A 30 -8.94 -25.41 34.68
CA SER A 30 -7.79 -26.31 34.91
C SER A 30 -8.10 -27.44 35.92
N PRO A 31 -7.15 -28.33 36.34
CA PRO A 31 -5.75 -28.56 35.91
C PRO A 31 -5.38 -30.06 35.72
N ILE A 32 -4.17 -30.38 35.22
CA ILE A 32 -3.22 -31.37 35.79
C ILE A 32 -1.92 -31.48 34.97
N SER A 33 -0.85 -31.61 35.74
CA SER A 33 0.60 -31.70 35.58
C SER A 33 1.27 -32.60 34.50
N HIS A 34 2.55 -32.28 34.31
CA HIS A 34 3.73 -33.12 33.97
C HIS A 34 4.26 -33.19 32.52
N ALA A 35 5.44 -32.55 32.36
CA ALA A 35 6.72 -33.09 31.89
C ALA A 35 7.04 -33.29 30.38
N ALA A 36 8.30 -32.92 30.09
CA ALA A 36 9.22 -33.43 29.07
C ALA A 36 9.22 -32.84 27.63
N SER A 37 10.20 -31.95 27.42
CA SER A 37 11.25 -31.97 26.38
C SER A 37 10.96 -32.48 24.95
N ALA A 38 10.98 -31.57 23.97
CA ALA A 38 11.77 -31.66 22.72
C ALA A 38 11.72 -30.33 21.93
N PRO A 39 12.83 -29.86 21.32
CA PRO A 39 12.86 -28.61 20.57
C PRO A 39 12.45 -28.84 19.12
N SER A 40 11.31 -28.29 18.71
CA SER A 40 10.95 -28.19 17.29
C SER A 40 11.56 -26.93 16.71
N MET A 41 12.51 -27.11 15.79
CA MET A 41 13.11 -26.07 14.97
C MET A 41 12.05 -25.39 14.09
N THR A 42 11.69 -24.15 14.44
CA THR A 42 11.10 -23.20 13.50
C THR A 42 12.17 -22.16 13.15
N PRO A 43 12.32 -21.78 11.87
CA PRO A 43 13.26 -20.73 11.50
C PRO A 43 12.69 -19.42 12.03
N SER A 44 13.30 -18.93 13.10
CA SER A 44 12.98 -17.64 13.68
C SER A 44 13.11 -16.58 12.60
N SER A 45 12.03 -15.82 12.40
CA SER A 45 12.02 -14.57 11.65
C SER A 45 13.30 -13.80 11.93
N GLY A 46 13.99 -13.41 10.86
CA GLY A 46 15.24 -12.66 10.90
C GLY A 46 15.03 -11.27 11.50
N ALA A 47 14.86 -11.22 12.82
CA ALA A 47 15.12 -10.02 13.59
C ALA A 47 16.63 -9.81 13.48
N SER A 48 17.04 -8.85 12.66
CA SER A 48 18.41 -8.34 12.68
C SER A 48 18.65 -7.79 14.08
N THR A 49 19.28 -8.59 14.94
CA THR A 49 19.60 -8.22 16.31
C THR A 49 20.67 -7.14 16.25
N PHE A 50 20.27 -5.88 16.26
CA PHE A 50 21.22 -4.77 16.30
C PHE A 50 22.01 -4.84 17.61
N LEU A 51 23.32 -5.00 17.48
CA LEU A 51 24.22 -4.96 18.62
C LEU A 51 24.25 -3.54 19.21
N PRO A 52 24.25 -3.40 20.54
CA PRO A 52 24.29 -2.09 21.17
C PRO A 52 25.60 -1.35 20.87
N PHE A 53 25.48 -0.06 20.56
CA PHE A 53 26.63 0.81 20.28
C PHE A 53 27.25 1.33 21.58
N LYS A 54 28.58 1.27 21.67
CA LYS A 54 29.38 1.89 22.74
C LYS A 54 30.62 2.51 22.13
N PHE A 55 30.97 3.71 22.58
CA PHE A 55 32.23 4.34 22.21
C PHE A 55 33.41 3.49 22.66
N ARG A 56 34.37 3.31 21.75
CA ARG A 56 35.59 2.54 22.02
C ARG A 56 36.64 3.43 22.71
N PRO A 57 37.41 2.88 23.66
CA PRO A 57 38.53 3.61 24.23
C PRO A 57 39.62 3.82 23.17
N ARG A 58 40.13 5.04 23.03
CA ARG A 58 41.23 5.36 22.09
C ARG A 58 42.56 4.98 22.71
N ARG A 59 43.21 3.96 22.14
CA ARG A 59 44.48 3.40 22.65
C ARG A 59 45.58 3.34 21.59
N GLU A 60 45.24 3.66 20.34
CA GLU A 60 46.15 3.52 19.21
C GLU A 60 47.09 4.74 19.13
N SER A 61 48.40 4.51 18.96
CA SER A 61 49.37 5.59 18.75
C SER A 61 49.22 6.20 17.36
N VAL A 62 49.51 7.49 17.23
CA VAL A 62 49.46 8.18 15.93
C VAL A 62 50.69 7.84 15.08
N ASP A 63 50.47 7.34 13.86
CA ASP A 63 51.52 7.25 12.85
C ASP A 63 51.71 8.62 12.16
N TRP A 64 52.54 9.46 12.77
CA TRP A 64 52.85 10.79 12.25
C TRP A 64 53.45 10.78 10.85
N ARG A 65 54.12 9.69 10.41
CA ARG A 65 54.68 9.63 9.06
C ARG A 65 53.57 9.51 8.02
N ARG A 66 52.59 8.64 8.24
CA ARG A 66 51.43 8.51 7.36
C ARG A 66 50.59 9.78 7.36
N ILE A 67 50.31 10.35 8.54
CA ILE A 67 49.52 11.60 8.63
C ILE A 67 50.21 12.75 7.89
N ASN A 68 51.52 12.91 8.02
CA ASN A 68 52.26 13.97 7.34
C ASN A 68 52.41 13.75 5.83
N ALA A 69 52.20 12.52 5.33
CA ALA A 69 52.24 12.21 3.91
C ALA A 69 50.95 12.61 3.17
N VAL A 70 49.86 12.87 3.91
CA VAL A 70 48.58 13.28 3.34
C VAL A 70 48.62 14.76 2.97
N ASP A 71 48.42 15.07 1.69
CA ASP A 71 48.24 16.44 1.21
C ASP A 71 46.76 16.85 1.35
N ILE A 72 46.47 17.65 2.38
CA ILE A 72 45.10 18.08 2.71
C ILE A 72 44.49 18.94 1.59
N GLU A 73 45.29 19.82 0.97
CA GLU A 73 44.80 20.72 -0.09
C GLU A 73 44.43 19.91 -1.35
N LEU A 74 45.22 18.87 -1.63
CA LEU A 74 44.91 17.94 -2.71
C LEU A 74 43.62 17.16 -2.44
N VAL A 75 43.47 16.60 -1.23
CA VAL A 75 42.27 15.86 -0.83
C VAL A 75 41.03 16.75 -0.92
N MET A 76 41.11 18.01 -0.48
CA MET A 76 39.99 18.96 -0.56
C MET A 76 39.65 19.38 -1.99
N SER A 77 40.66 19.67 -2.82
CA SER A 77 40.45 20.13 -4.19
C SER A 77 39.96 19.02 -5.13
N GLN A 78 40.41 17.78 -4.91
CA GLN A 78 40.04 16.62 -5.72
C GLN A 78 38.87 15.82 -5.15
N LEU A 79 38.42 16.13 -3.94
CA LEU A 79 37.43 15.34 -3.19
C LEU A 79 37.85 13.86 -3.13
N ASP A 80 39.10 13.62 -2.78
CA ASP A 80 39.67 12.27 -2.70
C ASP A 80 39.13 11.52 -1.47
N VAL A 81 37.97 10.91 -1.65
CA VAL A 81 37.28 10.13 -0.61
C VAL A 81 38.06 8.88 -0.27
N ASP A 82 38.81 8.30 -1.21
CA ASP A 82 39.59 7.07 -0.99
C ASP A 82 40.74 7.34 -0.01
N ALA A 83 41.45 8.45 -0.18
CA ALA A 83 42.48 8.90 0.76
C ALA A 83 41.90 9.15 2.17
N LEU A 84 40.71 9.76 2.27
CA LEU A 84 40.02 9.95 3.55
C LEU A 84 39.61 8.60 4.17
N GLN A 85 39.07 7.69 3.38
CA GLN A 85 38.61 6.37 3.82
C GLN A 85 39.77 5.50 4.32
N GLU A 86 40.96 5.61 3.72
CA GLU A 86 42.16 4.91 4.17
C GLU A 86 42.56 5.34 5.59
N HIS A 87 42.41 6.62 5.93
CA HIS A 87 42.86 7.20 7.19
C HIS A 87 41.76 7.27 8.27
N ILE A 88 40.48 7.12 7.89
CA ILE A 88 39.34 7.34 8.79
C ILE A 88 39.42 6.48 10.05
N SER A 89 39.81 5.21 9.95
CA SER A 89 39.93 4.31 11.10
C SER A 89 41.02 4.79 12.05
N THR A 90 42.22 5.05 11.53
CA THR A 90 43.37 5.44 12.34
C THR A 90 43.13 6.79 13.04
N VAL A 91 42.61 7.79 12.32
CA VAL A 91 42.32 9.10 12.91
C VAL A 91 41.18 9.03 13.93
N THR A 92 40.16 8.20 13.69
CA THR A 92 39.04 8.06 14.61
C THR A 92 39.47 7.39 15.91
N PHE A 93 40.34 6.37 15.90
CA PHE A 93 40.64 5.57 17.11
C PHE A 93 42.00 5.87 17.78
N CYS A 94 42.78 6.81 17.25
CA CYS A 94 44.06 7.21 17.84
C CYS A 94 43.92 8.03 19.13
N SER A 95 44.95 7.98 19.98
CA SER A 95 45.10 8.79 21.19
C SER A 95 46.26 9.77 21.03
N LEU A 96 46.02 11.02 21.45
CA LEU A 96 47.07 12.04 21.64
C LEU A 96 47.59 12.09 23.09
N ASP A 97 47.12 11.20 23.96
CA ASP A 97 47.54 11.20 25.36
C ASP A 97 49.04 10.91 25.46
N GLY A 98 49.79 11.89 25.99
CA GLY A 98 51.23 11.77 26.16
C GLY A 98 52.06 12.15 24.93
N GLU A 99 51.43 12.51 23.81
CA GLU A 99 52.14 13.05 22.64
C GLU A 99 52.78 14.42 22.97
N ARG A 100 53.98 14.65 22.43
CA ARG A 100 54.78 15.84 22.71
C ARG A 100 55.30 16.45 21.42
N CYS A 101 55.45 17.77 21.42
CA CYS A 101 56.08 18.48 20.31
C CYS A 101 57.51 17.96 20.09
N GLN A 102 57.82 17.52 18.88
CA GLN A 102 59.15 16.99 18.55
C GLN A 102 60.29 18.01 18.72
N ARG A 103 59.99 19.31 18.66
CA ARG A 103 61.00 20.38 18.75
C ARG A 103 61.26 20.85 20.18
N CYS A 104 60.21 21.03 20.99
CA CYS A 104 60.33 21.63 22.32
C CYS A 104 59.87 20.71 23.46
N GLN A 105 59.39 19.50 23.17
CA GLN A 105 58.90 18.51 24.14
C GLN A 105 57.71 18.95 25.00
N SER A 106 57.13 20.13 24.70
CA SER A 106 55.90 20.60 25.30
C SER A 106 54.74 19.64 24.98
N PRO A 107 53.84 19.38 25.95
CA PRO A 107 52.63 18.61 25.69
C PRO A 107 51.73 19.35 24.68
N VAL A 108 50.89 18.58 23.99
CA VAL A 108 49.83 19.14 23.14
C VAL A 108 48.86 19.96 24.00
N ASP A 109 48.37 21.08 23.46
CA ASP A 109 47.38 21.91 24.14
C ASP A 109 46.13 21.07 24.52
N PRO A 110 45.74 21.02 25.80
CA PRO A 110 44.56 20.28 26.25
C PRO A 110 43.26 20.66 25.53
N ALA A 111 43.10 21.91 25.08
CA ALA A 111 41.93 22.34 24.33
C ALA A 111 41.88 21.69 22.93
N LEU A 112 43.02 21.56 22.26
CA LEU A 112 43.13 20.89 20.96
C LEU A 112 42.91 19.37 21.08
N VAL A 113 43.42 18.77 22.15
CA VAL A 113 43.15 17.35 22.46
C VAL A 113 41.66 17.11 22.65
N LYS A 114 40.97 17.95 23.42
CA LYS A 114 39.51 17.86 23.60
C LYS A 114 38.74 18.08 22.30
N LEU A 115 39.15 19.04 21.48
CA LEU A 115 38.54 19.29 20.17
C LEU A 115 38.65 18.06 19.26
N LEU A 116 39.84 17.45 19.20
CA LEU A 116 40.05 16.21 18.44
C LEU A 116 39.18 15.07 19.02
N GLN A 117 39.21 14.85 20.33
CA GLN A 117 38.41 13.81 20.97
C GLN A 117 36.92 13.94 20.66
N LEU A 118 36.37 15.16 20.70
CA LEU A 118 34.99 15.43 20.28
C LEU A 118 34.78 15.10 18.81
N SER A 119 35.66 15.54 17.92
CA SER A 119 35.56 15.23 16.49
C SER A 119 35.61 13.72 16.22
N GLN A 120 36.47 12.97 16.91
CA GLN A 120 36.59 11.52 16.77
C GLN A 120 35.32 10.81 17.29
N LEU A 121 34.72 11.27 18.39
CA LEU A 121 33.45 10.73 18.88
C LEU A 121 32.31 10.99 17.89
N MET A 122 32.29 12.18 17.27
CA MET A 122 31.35 12.48 16.21
C MET A 122 31.55 11.55 15.00
N VAL A 123 32.78 11.35 14.53
CA VAL A 123 33.09 10.46 13.41
C VAL A 123 32.74 9.01 13.73
N GLU A 124 33.06 8.51 14.92
CA GLU A 124 32.70 7.15 15.35
C GLU A 124 31.18 6.93 15.37
N TRP A 125 30.43 7.94 15.82
CA TRP A 125 28.96 7.90 15.75
C TRP A 125 28.46 7.90 14.31
N LEU A 126 29.04 8.73 13.44
CA LEU A 126 28.68 8.77 12.02
C LEU A 126 28.97 7.44 11.30
N LEU A 127 30.11 6.80 11.60
CA LEU A 127 30.45 5.46 11.11
C LEU A 127 29.41 4.42 11.57
N HIS A 128 29.01 4.48 12.85
CA HIS A 128 27.95 3.60 13.35
C HIS A 128 26.62 3.84 12.61
N CYS A 129 26.23 5.09 12.38
CA CYS A 129 25.05 5.41 11.59
C CYS A 129 25.16 4.88 10.16
N GLN A 130 26.33 5.01 9.53
CA GLN A 130 26.58 4.48 8.19
C GLN A 130 26.41 2.96 8.13
N ASP A 131 26.99 2.23 9.07
CA ASP A 131 26.86 0.76 9.16
C ASP A 131 25.39 0.36 9.39
N LEU A 132 24.71 1.04 10.31
CA LEU A 132 23.30 0.80 10.63
C LEU A 132 22.40 1.03 9.43
N LEU A 133 22.57 2.16 8.75
CA LEU A 133 21.80 2.51 7.54
C LEU A 133 22.10 1.53 6.40
N SER A 134 23.37 1.13 6.22
CA SER A 134 23.77 0.17 5.20
C SER A 134 23.16 -1.21 5.44
N LEU A 135 23.11 -1.67 6.69
CA LEU A 135 22.46 -2.93 7.05
C LEU A 135 20.95 -2.88 6.83
N ASN A 136 20.31 -1.77 7.22
CA ASN A 136 18.88 -1.55 7.01
C ASN A 136 18.51 -1.49 5.52
N LEU A 137 19.34 -0.81 4.71
CA LEU A 137 19.17 -0.73 3.27
C LEU A 137 19.24 -2.12 2.63
N ARG A 138 20.30 -2.89 2.93
CA ARG A 138 20.44 -4.28 2.43
C ARG A 138 19.24 -5.15 2.81
N ALA A 139 18.80 -5.10 4.07
CA ALA A 139 17.63 -5.86 4.50
C ALA A 139 16.33 -5.41 3.80
N ALA A 140 16.20 -4.11 3.47
CA ALA A 140 15.07 -3.60 2.72
C ALA A 140 15.10 -4.05 1.25
N GLU A 141 16.28 -4.03 0.63
CA GLU A 141 16.50 -4.54 -0.74
C GLU A 141 16.16 -6.04 -0.84
N GLU A 142 16.61 -6.85 0.11
CA GLU A 142 16.28 -8.28 0.17
C GLU A 142 14.77 -8.52 0.27
N ARG A 143 14.07 -7.76 1.13
CA ARG A 143 12.59 -7.83 1.23
C ARG A 143 11.92 -7.41 -0.06
N LEU A 144 12.42 -6.38 -0.74
CA LEU A 144 11.87 -5.92 -2.02
C LEU A 144 12.01 -7.01 -3.09
N VAL A 145 13.19 -7.64 -3.19
CA VAL A 145 13.43 -8.75 -4.11
C VAL A 145 12.50 -9.92 -3.81
N ALA A 146 12.35 -10.32 -2.55
CA ALA A 146 11.44 -11.39 -2.16
C ALA A 146 9.97 -11.08 -2.53
N ALA A 147 9.49 -9.87 -2.21
CA ALA A 147 8.14 -9.43 -2.57
C ALA A 147 7.93 -9.35 -4.08
N SER A 148 8.96 -8.98 -4.85
CA SER A 148 8.88 -8.92 -6.31
C SER A 148 8.70 -10.32 -6.93
N LEU A 149 9.41 -11.33 -6.40
CA LEU A 149 9.28 -12.71 -6.84
C LEU A 149 7.90 -13.28 -6.51
N GLU A 150 7.39 -13.01 -5.31
CA GLU A 150 6.05 -13.42 -4.89
C GLU A 150 4.97 -12.80 -5.80
N ARG A 151 5.08 -11.49 -6.09
CA ARG A 151 4.18 -10.79 -7.01
C ARG A 151 4.17 -11.44 -8.40
N GLU A 152 5.33 -11.78 -8.95
CA GLU A 152 5.43 -12.44 -10.26
C GLU A 152 4.76 -13.81 -10.25
N GLN A 153 4.98 -14.59 -9.18
CA GLN A 153 4.34 -15.90 -9.01
C GLN A 153 2.81 -15.77 -8.94
N LEU A 154 2.29 -14.85 -8.12
CA LEU A 154 0.85 -14.60 -8.00
C LEU A 154 0.26 -14.10 -9.32
N GLN A 155 0.97 -13.23 -10.04
CA GLN A 155 0.53 -12.75 -11.35
C GLN A 155 0.44 -13.89 -12.38
N ALA A 156 1.40 -14.81 -12.39
CA ALA A 156 1.36 -15.99 -13.26
C ALA A 156 0.18 -16.91 -12.92
N GLN A 157 -0.10 -17.12 -11.62
CA GLN A 157 -1.26 -17.89 -11.18
C GLN A 157 -2.58 -17.23 -11.58
N SER A 158 -2.69 -15.91 -11.41
CA SER A 158 -3.87 -15.14 -11.79
C SER A 158 -4.17 -15.27 -13.29
N ARG A 159 -3.16 -15.11 -14.16
CA ARG A 159 -3.31 -15.31 -15.61
C ARG A 159 -3.82 -16.72 -15.96
N LYS A 160 -3.26 -17.75 -15.32
CA LYS A 160 -3.68 -19.13 -15.51
C LYS A 160 -5.15 -19.37 -15.10
N GLN A 161 -5.62 -18.70 -14.04
CA GLN A 161 -7.03 -18.80 -13.64
C GLN A 161 -7.95 -18.03 -14.60
N GLU A 162 -7.50 -16.89 -15.11
CA GLU A 162 -8.24 -16.12 -16.11
C GLU A 162 -8.44 -16.91 -17.42
N GLU A 163 -7.41 -17.62 -17.89
CA GLU A 163 -7.50 -18.50 -19.06
C GLU A 163 -8.52 -19.63 -18.84
N LYS A 164 -8.45 -20.32 -17.69
CA LYS A 164 -9.44 -21.36 -17.33
C LYS A 164 -10.86 -20.82 -17.28
N MET A 165 -11.05 -19.61 -16.75
CA MET A 165 -12.37 -18.97 -16.69
C MET A 165 -12.92 -18.69 -18.10
N LYS A 166 -12.07 -18.25 -19.02
CA LYS A 166 -12.43 -18.04 -20.43
C LYS A 166 -12.84 -19.36 -21.08
N GLU A 167 -12.07 -20.43 -20.87
CA GLU A 167 -12.37 -21.78 -21.38
C GLU A 167 -13.73 -22.30 -20.87
N LEU A 168 -13.97 -22.23 -19.56
CA LEU A 168 -15.23 -22.66 -18.95
C LEU A 168 -16.42 -21.83 -19.46
N THR A 169 -16.23 -20.53 -19.66
CA THR A 169 -17.28 -19.65 -20.19
C THR A 169 -17.63 -20.01 -21.63
N ALA A 170 -16.64 -20.36 -22.46
CA ALA A 170 -16.87 -20.82 -23.83
C ALA A 170 -17.63 -22.16 -23.85
N GLU A 171 -17.26 -23.10 -22.99
CA GLU A 171 -17.94 -24.39 -22.82
C GLU A 171 -19.40 -24.21 -22.40
N LEU A 172 -19.67 -23.33 -21.42
CA LEU A 172 -21.05 -23.02 -20.99
C LEU A 172 -21.89 -22.41 -22.11
N LYS A 173 -21.30 -21.50 -22.92
CA LYS A 173 -21.99 -20.94 -24.10
C LYS A 173 -22.33 -22.03 -25.11
N HIS A 174 -21.41 -22.97 -25.34
CA HIS A 174 -21.64 -24.10 -26.25
C HIS A 174 -22.80 -24.98 -25.75
N ARG A 175 -22.80 -25.40 -24.49
CA ARG A 175 -23.87 -26.22 -23.89
C ARG A 175 -25.24 -25.56 -23.96
N ARG A 176 -25.34 -24.26 -23.67
CA ARG A 176 -26.59 -23.50 -23.79
C ARG A 176 -27.16 -23.54 -25.21
N LYS A 177 -26.30 -23.46 -26.23
CA LYS A 177 -26.73 -23.54 -27.64
C LYS A 177 -27.33 -24.91 -27.96
N VAL A 178 -26.69 -25.99 -27.51
CA VAL A 178 -27.19 -27.36 -27.69
C VAL A 178 -28.59 -27.54 -27.08
N ILE A 179 -28.78 -27.10 -25.83
CA ILE A 179 -30.07 -27.19 -25.13
C ILE A 179 -31.18 -26.44 -25.89
N ARG A 180 -30.89 -25.22 -26.35
CA ARG A 180 -31.87 -24.41 -27.09
C ARG A 180 -32.29 -25.07 -28.41
N THR A 181 -31.35 -25.69 -29.12
CA THR A 181 -31.65 -26.45 -30.34
C THR A 181 -32.57 -27.63 -30.04
N GLN A 182 -32.28 -28.40 -28.98
CA GLN A 182 -33.14 -29.53 -28.58
C GLN A 182 -34.57 -29.07 -28.26
N GLN A 183 -34.75 -28.00 -27.49
CA GLN A 183 -36.08 -27.50 -27.09
C GLN A 183 -36.95 -27.10 -28.29
N SER A 184 -36.38 -26.49 -29.34
CA SER A 184 -37.15 -26.07 -30.52
C SER A 184 -37.78 -27.22 -31.32
N LEU A 185 -37.20 -28.42 -31.24
CA LEU A 185 -37.69 -29.60 -31.97
C LEU A 185 -38.98 -30.20 -31.37
N PHE A 186 -39.31 -29.89 -30.11
CA PHE A 186 -40.43 -30.50 -29.38
C PHE A 186 -41.71 -29.65 -29.32
N ALA A 187 -41.66 -28.35 -29.66
CA ALA A 187 -42.77 -27.41 -29.47
C ALA A 187 -44.06 -27.64 -30.31
N PRO A 188 -44.02 -28.07 -31.59
CA PRO A 188 -45.23 -28.13 -32.43
C PRO A 188 -46.23 -29.25 -32.10
N ARG A 189 -45.89 -30.20 -31.23
CA ARG A 189 -46.71 -31.42 -31.00
C ARG A 189 -47.88 -31.23 -30.02
N ILE A 190 -48.11 -30.02 -29.50
CA ILE A 190 -48.98 -29.82 -28.31
C ILE A 190 -50.35 -29.20 -28.66
N SER A 191 -50.61 -28.76 -29.90
CA SER A 191 -51.82 -27.96 -30.26
C SER A 191 -52.68 -28.56 -31.39
N SER A 192 -53.52 -29.57 -31.13
CA SER A 192 -54.50 -30.04 -32.13
C SER A 192 -55.79 -30.63 -31.53
N SER A 193 -56.95 -30.22 -32.05
CA SER A 193 -58.30 -30.74 -31.75
C SER A 193 -58.53 -32.15 -32.32
N HIS A 194 -59.44 -32.94 -31.72
CA HIS A 194 -59.56 -34.39 -31.94
C HIS A 194 -60.70 -34.77 -32.89
N LYS A 195 -60.38 -34.94 -34.18
CA LYS A 195 -61.29 -35.48 -35.21
C LYS A 195 -61.34 -37.00 -35.16
N CYS A 196 -62.52 -37.60 -35.36
CA CYS A 196 -62.60 -39.04 -35.60
C CYS A 196 -61.97 -39.42 -36.95
N PRO A 197 -61.07 -40.42 -37.00
CA PRO A 197 -60.47 -40.84 -38.26
C PRO A 197 -61.40 -41.64 -39.17
N HIS A 198 -62.50 -42.18 -38.63
CA HIS A 198 -63.39 -43.11 -39.34
C HIS A 198 -64.78 -42.51 -39.65
N CYS A 199 -65.06 -41.29 -39.20
CA CYS A 199 -66.26 -40.53 -39.57
C CYS A 199 -66.04 -39.00 -39.41
N GLU A 200 -67.00 -38.19 -39.86
CA GLU A 200 -66.85 -36.72 -39.91
C GLU A 200 -67.10 -35.98 -38.58
N LYS A 201 -67.11 -36.71 -37.45
CA LYS A 201 -67.42 -36.12 -36.13
C LYS A 201 -66.17 -35.57 -35.44
N TYR A 202 -66.29 -34.36 -34.93
CA TYR A 202 -65.26 -33.69 -34.13
C TYR A 202 -65.66 -33.73 -32.66
N PHE A 203 -64.68 -34.02 -31.81
CA PHE A 203 -64.92 -34.15 -30.40
C PHE A 203 -64.12 -33.10 -29.65
N LEU A 204 -64.80 -32.48 -28.70
CA LEU A 204 -64.28 -31.38 -27.90
C LEU A 204 -63.08 -31.81 -27.03
N ASN A 205 -62.98 -33.10 -26.70
CA ASN A 205 -61.86 -33.70 -26.01
C ASN A 205 -61.64 -35.16 -26.47
N ASN A 206 -60.48 -35.74 -26.17
CA ASN A 206 -60.15 -37.10 -26.59
C ASN A 206 -61.08 -38.14 -25.95
N SER A 207 -61.59 -37.93 -24.73
CA SER A 207 -62.44 -38.92 -24.06
C SER A 207 -63.78 -39.15 -24.78
N PHE A 208 -64.40 -38.10 -25.31
CA PHE A 208 -65.61 -38.25 -26.13
C PHE A 208 -65.33 -38.95 -27.47
N LEU A 209 -64.15 -38.71 -28.07
CA LEU A 209 -63.71 -39.46 -29.26
C LEU A 209 -63.50 -40.95 -28.93
N GLN A 210 -62.83 -41.28 -27.83
CA GLN A 210 -62.58 -42.68 -27.43
C GLN A 210 -63.88 -43.44 -27.18
N ASN A 211 -64.87 -42.83 -26.51
CA ASN A 211 -66.18 -43.47 -26.31
C ASN A 211 -66.93 -43.68 -27.63
N HIS A 212 -66.81 -42.74 -28.57
CA HIS A 212 -67.37 -42.87 -29.90
C HIS A 212 -66.72 -44.03 -30.68
N LEU A 213 -65.40 -44.15 -30.66
CA LEU A 213 -64.65 -45.24 -31.29
C LEU A 213 -65.06 -46.60 -30.70
N GLN A 214 -65.12 -46.71 -29.37
CA GLN A 214 -65.50 -47.95 -28.69
C GLN A 214 -66.88 -48.49 -29.10
N ARG A 215 -67.86 -47.61 -29.34
CA ARG A 215 -69.26 -48.00 -29.61
C ARG A 215 -69.58 -48.18 -31.09
N ARG A 216 -68.90 -47.45 -31.97
CA ARG A 216 -69.22 -47.39 -33.41
C ARG A 216 -68.12 -47.97 -34.29
N HIS A 217 -66.90 -48.11 -33.75
CA HIS A 217 -65.69 -48.58 -34.41
C HIS A 217 -64.92 -49.59 -33.51
N PRO A 218 -65.57 -50.67 -33.03
CA PRO A 218 -65.02 -51.53 -31.96
C PRO A 218 -63.76 -52.30 -32.36
N ASP A 219 -63.66 -52.78 -33.60
CA ASP A 219 -62.46 -53.49 -34.08
C ASP A 219 -61.24 -52.55 -34.14
N GLU A 220 -61.45 -51.29 -34.53
CA GLU A 220 -60.42 -50.25 -34.65
C GLU A 220 -60.02 -49.70 -33.27
N PHE A 221 -60.97 -49.62 -32.34
CA PHE A 221 -60.74 -49.23 -30.94
C PHE A 221 -59.83 -50.21 -30.21
N GLN A 222 -59.94 -51.52 -30.49
CA GLN A 222 -59.14 -52.54 -29.83
C GLN A 222 -57.66 -52.51 -30.27
N THR A 223 -57.38 -52.19 -31.52
CA THR A 223 -56.00 -51.94 -32.00
C THR A 223 -55.43 -50.65 -31.38
N GLN A 224 -56.25 -49.63 -31.17
CA GLN A 224 -55.82 -48.36 -30.59
C GLN A 224 -55.47 -48.47 -29.09
N LEU A 225 -56.19 -49.31 -28.33
CA LEU A 225 -55.91 -49.60 -26.92
C LEU A 225 -54.51 -50.20 -26.70
N GLN A 226 -54.04 -51.05 -27.61
CA GLN A 226 -52.68 -51.60 -27.54
C GLN A 226 -51.61 -50.52 -27.75
N SER A 227 -51.84 -49.55 -28.66
CA SER A 227 -50.93 -48.40 -28.82
C SER A 227 -51.03 -47.39 -27.67
N ASP A 228 -52.19 -47.30 -26.99
CA ASP A 228 -52.41 -46.37 -25.89
C ASP A 228 -51.75 -46.83 -24.57
N GLU A 229 -51.55 -48.14 -24.37
CA GLU A 229 -50.72 -48.65 -23.26
C GLU A 229 -49.23 -48.33 -23.45
N GLU A 230 -48.71 -48.39 -24.68
CA GLU A 230 -47.34 -47.91 -24.97
C GLU A 230 -47.22 -46.39 -24.73
N LYS A 231 -48.23 -45.60 -25.13
CA LYS A 231 -48.27 -44.16 -24.85
C LYS A 231 -48.40 -43.84 -23.36
N LYS A 232 -49.10 -44.67 -22.56
CA LYS A 232 -49.14 -44.51 -21.10
C LYS A 232 -47.76 -44.71 -20.47
N SER A 233 -47.01 -45.70 -20.93
CA SER A 233 -45.62 -45.91 -20.49
C SER A 233 -44.74 -44.70 -20.82
N GLN A 234 -44.86 -44.16 -22.05
CA GLN A 234 -44.16 -42.93 -22.45
C GLN A 234 -44.61 -41.71 -21.61
N MET A 235 -45.90 -41.59 -21.31
CA MET A 235 -46.42 -40.51 -20.48
C MET A 235 -45.95 -40.60 -19.03
N ALA A 236 -45.80 -41.82 -18.48
CA ALA A 236 -45.22 -42.03 -17.16
C ALA A 236 -43.75 -41.57 -17.12
N SER A 237 -42.97 -41.91 -18.17
CA SER A 237 -41.59 -41.45 -18.33
C SER A 237 -41.50 -39.91 -18.43
N LEU A 238 -42.34 -39.28 -19.25
CA LEU A 238 -42.38 -37.82 -19.37
C LEU A 238 -42.82 -37.12 -18.07
N LYS A 239 -43.73 -37.73 -17.28
CA LYS A 239 -44.10 -37.19 -15.96
C LYS A 239 -42.93 -37.23 -14.98
N GLN A 240 -42.14 -38.30 -15.01
CA GLN A 240 -40.94 -38.40 -14.21
C GLN A 240 -39.92 -37.33 -14.63
N GLU A 241 -39.75 -37.12 -15.94
CA GLU A 241 -38.86 -36.09 -16.47
C GLU A 241 -39.32 -34.67 -16.09
N ILE A 242 -40.62 -34.38 -16.19
CA ILE A 242 -41.20 -33.10 -15.73
C ILE A 242 -40.98 -32.91 -14.23
N SER A 243 -41.13 -33.97 -13.42
CA SER A 243 -40.90 -33.88 -11.97
C SER A 243 -39.43 -33.58 -11.66
N SER A 244 -38.51 -34.20 -12.39
CA SER A 244 -37.07 -33.96 -12.28
C SER A 244 -36.70 -32.53 -12.71
N LEU A 245 -37.23 -32.06 -13.84
CA LEU A 245 -37.01 -30.71 -14.32
C LEU A 245 -37.58 -29.65 -13.37
N LYS A 246 -38.75 -29.88 -12.78
CA LYS A 246 -39.31 -28.99 -11.75
C LYS A 246 -38.40 -28.90 -10.54
N GLN A 247 -37.89 -30.03 -10.05
CA GLN A 247 -36.94 -30.05 -8.94
C GLN A 247 -35.65 -29.28 -9.30
N GLN A 248 -35.15 -29.44 -10.52
CA GLN A 248 -33.97 -28.73 -11.00
C GLN A 248 -34.20 -27.21 -11.09
N VAL A 249 -35.37 -26.76 -11.53
CA VAL A 249 -35.74 -25.33 -11.56
C VAL A 249 -35.83 -24.75 -10.15
N VAL A 250 -36.44 -25.47 -9.21
CA VAL A 250 -36.52 -25.02 -7.81
C VAL A 250 -35.13 -24.93 -7.19
N GLN A 251 -34.25 -25.88 -7.46
CA GLN A 251 -32.86 -25.83 -7.00
C GLN A 251 -32.12 -24.62 -7.59
N GLN A 252 -32.24 -24.38 -8.90
CA GLN A 252 -31.64 -23.22 -9.55
C GLN A 252 -32.17 -21.89 -9.00
N GLN A 253 -33.46 -21.82 -8.66
CA GLN A 253 -34.06 -20.65 -8.03
C GLN A 253 -33.44 -20.37 -6.66
N GLN A 254 -33.24 -21.41 -5.84
CA GLN A 254 -32.59 -21.30 -4.53
C GLN A 254 -31.12 -20.89 -4.65
N ASP A 255 -30.38 -21.49 -5.59
CA ASP A 255 -28.97 -21.15 -5.84
C ASP A 255 -28.81 -19.68 -6.28
N LEU A 256 -29.73 -19.18 -7.11
CA LEU A 256 -29.74 -17.77 -7.53
C LEU A 256 -30.06 -16.83 -6.36
N GLN A 257 -31.01 -17.19 -5.50
CA GLN A 257 -31.30 -16.40 -4.29
C GLN A 257 -30.10 -16.35 -3.33
N ALA A 258 -29.40 -17.48 -3.15
CA ALA A 258 -28.17 -17.53 -2.35
C ALA A 258 -27.07 -16.61 -2.93
N LYS A 259 -26.87 -16.63 -4.26
CA LYS A 259 -25.90 -15.75 -4.93
C LYS A 259 -26.24 -14.27 -4.80
N ILE A 260 -27.52 -13.91 -4.91
CA ILE A 260 -27.96 -12.51 -4.71
C ILE A 260 -27.69 -12.07 -3.26
N ALA A 261 -27.89 -12.95 -2.28
CA ALA A 261 -27.57 -12.66 -0.89
C ALA A 261 -26.06 -12.47 -0.68
N GLU A 262 -25.24 -13.36 -1.25
CA GLU A 262 -23.78 -13.27 -1.21
C GLU A 262 -23.25 -11.98 -1.87
N GLU A 263 -23.79 -11.60 -3.03
CA GLU A 263 -23.41 -10.36 -3.72
C GLU A 263 -23.78 -9.11 -2.92
N LYS A 264 -24.95 -9.11 -2.27
CA LYS A 264 -25.34 -8.01 -1.37
C LYS A 264 -24.41 -7.87 -0.17
N GLU A 265 -23.97 -8.99 0.40
CA GLU A 265 -23.01 -9.01 1.50
C GLU A 265 -21.65 -8.47 1.04
N GLN A 266 -21.17 -8.90 -0.13
CA GLN A 266 -19.94 -8.36 -0.72
C GLN A 266 -20.03 -6.85 -1.00
N GLN A 267 -21.16 -6.37 -1.53
CA GLN A 267 -21.41 -4.94 -1.73
C GLN A 267 -21.50 -4.16 -0.41
N HIS A 268 -21.97 -4.79 0.67
CA HIS A 268 -21.97 -4.20 2.00
C HIS A 268 -20.54 -4.04 2.53
N LEU A 269 -19.76 -5.12 2.52
CA LEU A 269 -18.35 -5.13 2.94
C LEU A 269 -17.52 -4.14 2.14
N HIS A 270 -17.72 -4.06 0.82
CA HIS A 270 -17.02 -3.08 -0.03
C HIS A 270 -17.33 -1.64 0.39
N ARG A 271 -18.61 -1.33 0.68
CA ARG A 271 -19.01 0.00 1.16
C ARG A 271 -18.43 0.32 2.54
N GLU A 272 -18.34 -0.66 3.44
CA GLU A 272 -17.71 -0.47 4.74
C GLU A 272 -16.21 -0.22 4.61
N LEU A 273 -15.50 -1.02 3.82
CA LEU A 273 -14.06 -0.84 3.58
C LEU A 273 -13.77 0.54 2.97
N GLN A 274 -14.60 1.00 2.04
CA GLN A 274 -14.48 2.35 1.47
C GLN A 274 -14.62 3.44 2.55
N ARG A 275 -15.60 3.29 3.46
CA ARG A 275 -15.77 4.21 4.58
C ARG A 275 -14.58 4.19 5.54
N GLU A 276 -14.05 3.01 5.88
CA GLU A 276 -12.85 2.88 6.70
C GLU A 276 -11.66 3.61 6.07
N LEU A 277 -11.45 3.43 4.77
CA LEU A 277 -10.39 4.09 4.03
C LEU A 277 -10.53 5.62 4.06
N ASP A 278 -11.74 6.14 3.84
CA ASP A 278 -11.99 7.58 3.87
C ASP A 278 -11.79 8.16 5.27
N ARG A 279 -12.22 7.43 6.32
CA ARG A 279 -11.92 7.82 7.71
C ARG A 279 -10.42 7.84 7.98
N PHE A 280 -9.70 6.78 7.60
CA PHE A 280 -8.24 6.72 7.78
C PHE A 280 -7.52 7.89 7.08
N LYS A 281 -7.90 8.20 5.83
CA LYS A 281 -7.36 9.35 5.09
C LYS A 281 -7.60 10.66 5.84
N SER A 282 -8.81 10.87 6.36
CA SER A 282 -9.14 12.09 7.12
C SER A 282 -8.35 12.19 8.44
N GLU A 283 -8.17 11.07 9.14
CA GLU A 283 -7.39 11.01 10.37
C GLU A 283 -5.90 11.28 10.13
N GLU A 284 -5.35 10.74 9.04
CA GLU A 284 -3.96 10.94 8.68
C GLU A 284 -3.68 12.38 8.25
N MET A 285 -4.60 12.98 7.48
CA MET A 285 -4.55 14.40 7.13
C MET A 285 -4.57 15.27 8.40
N ALA A 286 -5.49 14.99 9.34
CA ALA A 286 -5.55 15.70 10.61
C ALA A 286 -4.33 15.46 11.53
N ARG A 287 -3.64 14.31 11.41
CA ARG A 287 -2.37 14.07 12.11
C ARG A 287 -1.25 14.93 11.52
N MET A 288 -1.15 14.98 10.20
CA MET A 288 -0.14 15.79 9.51
C MET A 288 -0.35 17.29 9.78
N ASP A 289 -1.60 17.78 9.71
CA ASP A 289 -1.92 19.17 10.04
C ASP A 289 -1.51 19.53 11.46
N ARG A 290 -1.79 18.66 12.45
CA ARG A 290 -1.35 18.86 13.84
C ARG A 290 0.17 18.89 13.97
N MET A 291 0.89 18.02 13.27
CA MET A 291 2.35 18.00 13.30
C MET A 291 2.95 19.30 12.70
N ILE A 292 2.35 19.81 11.63
CA ILE A 292 2.75 21.09 11.01
C ILE A 292 2.48 22.23 11.98
N GLU A 293 1.31 22.27 12.61
CA GLU A 293 0.94 23.29 13.60
C GLU A 293 1.90 23.27 14.80
N ASP A 294 2.20 22.09 15.35
CA ASP A 294 3.14 21.90 16.47
C ASP A 294 4.55 22.36 16.11
N SER A 295 5.04 22.03 14.91
CA SER A 295 6.33 22.50 14.41
C SER A 295 6.36 24.02 14.24
N ARG A 296 5.28 24.60 13.71
CA ARG A 296 5.14 26.05 13.51
C ARG A 296 5.12 26.78 14.85
N ASP A 297 4.45 26.23 15.85
CA ASP A 297 4.41 26.77 17.21
C ASP A 297 5.73 26.61 17.95
N GLY A 298 6.44 25.50 17.73
CA GLY A 298 7.80 25.31 18.23
C GLY A 298 8.74 26.40 17.72
N MET A 299 8.74 26.63 16.40
CA MET A 299 9.55 27.68 15.77
C MET A 299 9.16 29.08 16.26
N ARG A 300 7.86 29.36 16.41
CA ARG A 300 7.37 30.63 16.96
C ARG A 300 7.87 30.87 18.39
N ARG A 301 7.87 29.82 19.23
CA ARG A 301 8.38 29.88 20.62
C ARG A 301 9.89 30.12 20.64
N GLU A 302 10.65 29.44 19.78
CA GLU A 302 12.10 29.61 19.65
C GLU A 302 12.46 31.04 19.24
N ILE A 303 11.78 31.57 18.22
CA ILE A 303 11.96 32.97 17.76
C ILE A 303 11.68 33.95 18.91
N LYS A 304 10.60 33.73 19.67
CA LYS A 304 10.25 34.60 20.81
C LYS A 304 11.31 34.52 21.91
N PHE A 305 11.82 33.33 22.20
CA PHE A 305 12.90 33.12 23.18
C PHE A 305 14.18 33.85 22.75
N LEU A 306 14.61 33.67 21.51
CA LEU A 306 15.79 34.33 20.95
C LEU A 306 15.65 35.85 20.96
N CYS A 307 14.49 36.40 20.57
CA CYS A 307 14.24 37.84 20.64
C CYS A 307 14.34 38.39 22.07
N ASN A 308 13.78 37.67 23.06
CA ASN A 308 13.85 38.09 24.46
C ASN A 308 15.28 38.03 25.01
N GLN A 309 16.04 36.97 24.69
CA GLN A 309 17.44 36.84 25.08
C GLN A 309 18.29 37.95 24.46
N ASN A 310 18.07 38.25 23.19
CA ASN A 310 18.77 39.32 22.47
C ASN A 310 18.43 40.69 23.07
N PHE A 311 17.17 40.93 23.44
CA PHE A 311 16.75 42.14 24.15
C PHE A 311 17.41 42.27 25.53
N GLN A 312 17.50 41.18 26.30
CA GLN A 312 18.22 41.17 27.58
C GLN A 312 19.71 41.47 27.42
N ALA A 313 20.38 40.80 26.48
CA ALA A 313 21.80 41.03 26.19
C ALA A 313 22.06 42.51 25.80
N LEU A 314 21.20 43.10 24.97
CA LEU A 314 21.28 44.52 24.61
C LEU A 314 21.05 45.45 25.82
N SER A 315 20.15 45.07 26.75
CA SER A 315 19.88 45.85 27.96
C SER A 315 21.01 45.80 28.98
N GLU A 316 21.72 44.67 29.11
CA GLU A 316 22.86 44.49 30.00
C GLU A 316 24.09 45.28 29.51
N VAL A 317 24.31 45.32 28.19
CA VAL A 317 25.36 46.14 27.55
C VAL A 317 25.06 47.64 27.68
N SER A 318 23.78 48.02 27.83
CA SER A 318 23.36 49.42 27.96
C SER A 318 23.37 49.96 29.39
N GLN A 319 23.70 49.14 30.41
CA GLN A 319 23.83 49.65 31.79
C GLN A 319 25.17 50.37 32.00
N PRO A 320 25.18 51.66 32.39
CA PRO A 320 26.41 52.38 32.66
C PRO A 320 27.01 51.94 34.01
N SER A 321 28.09 51.15 33.98
CA SER A 321 28.89 50.84 35.16
C SER A 321 29.56 52.10 35.69
N ARG A 322 29.14 52.55 36.88
CA ARG A 322 29.77 53.62 37.67
C ARG A 322 31.09 53.13 38.27
N THR A 323 32.19 53.30 37.57
CA THR A 323 33.53 53.30 38.17
C THR A 323 34.34 54.44 37.55
N LYS A 324 34.59 55.47 38.36
CA LYS A 324 35.34 56.67 38.00
C LYS A 324 36.83 56.33 37.97
N THR A 325 37.49 56.57 36.83
CA THR A 325 38.93 56.87 36.78
C THR A 325 39.21 57.77 35.57
N PRO A 326 39.88 58.92 35.72
CA PRO A 326 40.07 59.86 34.61
C PRO A 326 41.38 59.58 33.85
N SER A 327 41.29 59.43 32.54
CA SER A 327 42.42 59.60 31.61
C SER A 327 41.93 60.03 30.22
N PRO A 328 42.81 60.67 29.42
CA PRO A 328 42.39 61.72 28.50
C PRO A 328 41.85 61.20 27.17
N VAL A 329 40.83 61.92 26.72
CA VAL A 329 40.06 61.85 25.48
C VAL A 329 40.92 61.69 24.20
N ARG A 330 40.57 60.74 23.32
CA ARG A 330 40.14 61.01 21.93
C ARG A 330 39.64 59.75 21.17
N GLU A 331 38.45 59.91 20.59
CA GLU A 331 37.79 59.16 19.49
C GLU A 331 37.27 57.71 19.70
N PRO A 332 36.07 57.52 20.31
CA PRO A 332 35.34 56.25 20.24
C PRO A 332 34.22 56.22 19.17
N GLU A 333 33.71 57.36 18.72
CA GLU A 333 32.48 57.42 17.88
C GLU A 333 32.67 56.76 16.51
N ARG A 334 33.82 56.96 15.84
CA ARG A 334 34.09 56.37 14.52
C ARG A 334 34.23 54.85 14.50
N ASP A 335 34.68 54.25 15.61
CA ASP A 335 34.84 52.79 15.71
C ASP A 335 33.51 52.09 16.01
N VAL A 336 32.62 52.74 16.78
CA VAL A 336 31.25 52.26 17.03
C VAL A 336 30.41 52.40 15.76
N ASP A 337 30.50 53.51 15.04
CA ASP A 337 29.84 53.72 13.75
C ASP A 337 30.27 52.68 12.71
N ARG A 338 31.58 52.37 12.64
CA ARG A 338 32.11 51.35 11.71
C ARG A 338 31.62 49.94 12.06
N TYR A 339 31.43 49.63 13.34
CA TYR A 339 30.85 48.36 13.78
C TYR A 339 29.34 48.26 13.50
N GLN A 340 28.60 49.35 13.71
CA GLN A 340 27.17 49.42 13.38
C GLN A 340 26.94 49.30 11.88
N GLU A 341 27.76 49.96 11.05
CA GLU A 341 27.70 49.88 9.59
C GLU A 341 27.99 48.46 9.08
N MET A 342 28.99 47.79 9.65
CA MET A 342 29.32 46.40 9.33
C MET A 342 28.20 45.43 9.74
N HIS A 343 27.57 45.64 10.89
CA HIS A 343 26.43 44.85 11.35
C HIS A 343 25.18 45.09 10.46
N LEU A 344 24.94 46.32 10.03
CA LEU A 344 23.86 46.67 9.11
C LEU A 344 24.05 46.03 7.73
N GLN A 345 25.29 46.04 7.21
CA GLN A 345 25.64 45.32 5.98
C GLN A 345 25.45 43.80 6.11
N ALA A 346 25.77 43.22 7.27
CA ALA A 346 25.55 41.79 7.52
C ALA A 346 24.05 41.44 7.52
N ILE A 347 23.20 42.27 8.16
CA ILE A 347 21.75 42.12 8.13
C ILE A 347 21.21 42.23 6.71
N GLN A 348 21.60 43.27 5.96
CA GLN A 348 21.15 43.45 4.57
C GLN A 348 21.55 42.27 3.67
N LYS A 349 22.74 41.69 3.89
CA LYS A 349 23.20 40.50 3.16
C LYS A 349 22.36 39.26 3.51
N LEU A 350 22.01 39.08 4.78
CA LEU A 350 21.11 38.01 5.24
C LEU A 350 19.69 38.18 4.68
N GLU A 351 19.15 39.39 4.70
CA GLU A 351 17.83 39.69 4.11
C GLU A 351 17.79 39.41 2.61
N LEU A 352 18.87 39.75 1.89
CA LEU A 352 18.99 39.44 0.46
C LEU A 352 19.05 37.93 0.22
N GLN A 353 19.77 37.18 1.06
CA GLN A 353 19.81 35.72 1.00
C GLN A 353 18.44 35.10 1.29
N MET A 354 17.72 35.58 2.30
CA MET A 354 16.35 35.14 2.60
C MET A 354 15.40 35.41 1.44
N LYS A 355 15.39 36.64 0.89
CA LYS A 355 14.59 36.97 -0.31
C LYS A 355 14.91 36.07 -1.50
N LYS A 356 16.17 35.66 -1.67
CA LYS A 356 16.56 34.72 -2.73
C LYS A 356 16.04 33.31 -2.47
N GLN A 357 16.04 32.86 -1.21
CA GLN A 357 15.44 31.58 -0.82
C GLN A 357 13.91 31.61 -0.99
N ASP A 358 13.24 32.68 -0.58
CA ASP A 358 11.80 32.84 -0.72
C ASP A 358 11.38 32.77 -2.19
N ARG A 359 12.04 33.53 -3.07
CA ARG A 359 11.78 33.45 -4.52
C ARG A 359 12.02 32.05 -5.09
N LYS A 360 13.03 31.34 -4.60
CA LYS A 360 13.33 29.96 -5.04
C LYS A 360 12.24 29.00 -4.61
N TRP A 361 11.78 29.08 -3.36
CA TRP A 361 10.71 28.23 -2.86
C TRP A 361 9.36 28.57 -3.48
N GLU A 362 9.08 29.84 -3.73
CA GLU A 362 7.88 30.30 -4.42
C GLU A 362 7.85 29.80 -5.87
N SER A 363 8.98 29.85 -6.59
CA SER A 363 9.10 29.26 -7.93
C SER A 363 8.87 27.74 -7.91
N LYS A 364 9.49 27.02 -6.96
CA LYS A 364 9.29 25.57 -6.81
C LYS A 364 7.85 25.20 -6.48
N LEU A 365 7.21 25.97 -5.61
CA LEU A 365 5.82 25.74 -5.25
C LEU A 365 4.89 25.96 -6.45
N GLN A 366 5.19 26.96 -7.28
CA GLN A 366 4.44 27.21 -8.51
C GLN A 366 4.64 26.11 -9.55
N GLU A 367 5.87 25.60 -9.69
CA GLU A 367 6.20 24.45 -10.54
C GLU A 367 5.40 23.21 -10.12
N ILE A 368 5.47 22.82 -8.84
CA ILE A 368 4.72 21.68 -8.29
C ILE A 368 3.20 21.85 -8.50
N LYS A 369 2.67 23.06 -8.29
CA LYS A 369 1.25 23.33 -8.55
C LYS A 369 0.89 23.14 -10.03
N SER A 370 1.76 23.57 -10.94
CA SER A 370 1.53 23.41 -12.37
C SER A 370 1.59 21.95 -12.82
N GLU A 371 2.54 21.18 -12.26
CA GLU A 371 2.67 19.74 -12.50
C GLU A 371 1.41 19.02 -12.02
N HIS A 372 1.00 19.26 -10.77
CA HIS A 372 -0.21 18.66 -10.20
C HIS A 372 -1.48 19.02 -11.01
N GLU A 373 -1.64 20.26 -11.47
CA GLU A 373 -2.79 20.62 -12.30
C GLU A 373 -2.73 19.91 -13.67
N SER A 374 -1.54 19.69 -14.22
CA SER A 374 -1.35 18.94 -15.47
C SER A 374 -1.71 17.46 -15.31
N GLU A 375 -1.26 16.81 -14.22
CA GLU A 375 -1.58 15.43 -13.89
C GLU A 375 -3.07 15.24 -13.65
N LYS A 376 -3.68 16.14 -12.88
CA LYS A 376 -5.13 16.16 -12.64
C LYS A 376 -5.92 16.25 -13.96
N ASN A 377 -5.51 17.14 -14.86
CA ASN A 377 -6.15 17.27 -16.17
C ASN A 377 -5.96 16.01 -17.04
N GLN A 378 -4.79 15.37 -16.97
CA GLN A 378 -4.53 14.12 -17.66
C GLN A 378 -5.41 12.98 -17.12
N LEU A 379 -5.51 12.83 -15.79
CA LEU A 379 -6.39 11.84 -15.17
C LEU A 379 -7.86 12.07 -15.49
N LEU A 380 -8.32 13.33 -15.51
CA LEU A 380 -9.68 13.66 -15.95
C LEU A 380 -9.94 13.27 -17.41
N LYS A 381 -8.94 13.42 -18.28
CA LYS A 381 -9.03 12.98 -19.68
C LYS A 381 -9.10 11.46 -19.78
N GLU A 382 -8.29 10.73 -19.03
CA GLU A 382 -8.32 9.27 -19.00
C GLU A 382 -9.66 8.75 -18.44
N LEU A 383 -10.19 9.39 -17.39
CA LEU A 383 -11.51 9.07 -16.84
C LEU A 383 -12.63 9.26 -17.87
N SER A 384 -12.62 10.37 -18.62
CA SER A 384 -13.64 10.61 -19.66
C SER A 384 -13.53 9.61 -20.81
N GLN A 385 -12.32 9.19 -21.19
CA GLN A 385 -12.12 8.12 -22.18
C GLN A 385 -12.68 6.78 -21.69
N VAL A 386 -12.41 6.41 -20.44
CA VAL A 386 -12.95 5.17 -19.86
C VAL A 386 -14.47 5.22 -19.77
N GLN A 387 -15.04 6.35 -19.36
CA GLN A 387 -16.50 6.53 -19.33
C GLN A 387 -17.13 6.36 -20.72
N SER A 388 -16.57 6.98 -21.75
CA SER A 388 -17.03 6.81 -23.14
C SER A 388 -16.96 5.35 -23.60
N LEU A 389 -15.88 4.63 -23.28
CA LEU A 389 -15.74 3.22 -23.63
C LEU A 389 -16.78 2.33 -22.92
N VAL A 390 -17.09 2.65 -21.66
CA VAL A 390 -18.13 1.94 -20.89
C VAL A 390 -19.52 2.20 -21.50
N GLU A 391 -19.82 3.45 -21.88
CA GLU A 391 -21.07 3.79 -22.55
C GLU A 391 -21.21 3.07 -23.90
N GLU A 392 -20.16 3.05 -24.72
CA GLU A 392 -20.15 2.30 -25.98
C GLU A 392 -20.36 0.79 -25.75
N GLN A 393 -19.75 0.22 -24.72
CA GLN A 393 -19.92 -1.19 -24.37
C GLN A 393 -21.36 -1.51 -23.92
N GLN A 394 -21.99 -0.60 -23.17
CA GLN A 394 -23.39 -0.72 -22.76
C GLN A 394 -24.34 -0.62 -23.96
N GLU A 395 -24.11 0.34 -24.85
CA GLU A 395 -24.88 0.52 -26.09
C GLU A 395 -24.79 -0.73 -26.99
N LEU A 396 -23.58 -1.28 -27.14
CA LEU A 396 -23.35 -2.51 -27.91
C LEU A 396 -24.09 -3.70 -27.29
N SER A 397 -24.07 -3.81 -25.96
CA SER A 397 -24.77 -4.86 -25.21
C SER A 397 -26.29 -4.76 -25.39
N ARG A 398 -26.85 -3.55 -25.35
CA ARG A 398 -28.28 -3.29 -25.58
C ARG A 398 -28.69 -3.69 -27.01
N LYS A 399 -27.93 -3.27 -28.02
CA LYS A 399 -28.19 -3.64 -29.43
C LYS A 399 -28.13 -5.15 -29.66
N LEU A 400 -27.23 -5.85 -28.97
CA LEU A 400 -27.15 -7.31 -29.01
C LEU A 400 -28.42 -7.95 -28.43
N GLN A 401 -28.90 -7.43 -27.30
CA GLN A 401 -30.12 -7.89 -26.66
C GLN A 401 -31.38 -7.63 -27.52
N GLU A 402 -31.47 -6.46 -28.16
CA GLU A 402 -32.56 -6.15 -29.10
C GLU A 402 -32.55 -7.10 -30.31
N LYS A 403 -31.38 -7.34 -30.92
CA LYS A 403 -31.26 -8.31 -32.03
C LYS A 403 -31.66 -9.72 -31.60
N GLU A 404 -31.28 -10.15 -30.39
CA GLU A 404 -31.73 -11.44 -29.87
C GLU A 404 -33.25 -11.51 -29.71
N GLN A 405 -33.90 -10.42 -29.29
CA GLN A 405 -35.36 -10.35 -29.18
C GLN A 405 -36.04 -10.36 -30.56
N THR A 406 -35.53 -9.62 -31.54
CA THR A 406 -36.06 -9.65 -32.91
C THR A 406 -35.93 -11.03 -33.54
N ILE A 407 -34.80 -11.71 -33.34
CA ILE A 407 -34.60 -13.09 -33.82
C ILE A 407 -35.57 -14.06 -33.13
N ARG A 408 -35.94 -13.85 -31.87
CA ARG A 408 -36.98 -14.64 -31.20
C ARG A 408 -38.35 -14.37 -31.81
N ALA A 409 -38.73 -13.10 -31.99
CA ALA A 409 -40.03 -12.72 -32.56
C ALA A 409 -40.23 -13.26 -34.00
N GLN A 410 -39.18 -13.21 -34.83
CA GLN A 410 -39.21 -13.77 -36.20
C GLN A 410 -39.31 -15.30 -36.25
N ARG A 411 -39.04 -16.00 -35.14
CA ARG A 411 -39.20 -17.46 -35.05
C ARG A 411 -40.56 -17.89 -34.51
N GLU A 412 -41.33 -16.94 -33.99
CA GLU A 412 -42.68 -17.16 -33.43
C GLU A 412 -43.79 -16.78 -34.43
N GLN A 413 -43.46 -16.09 -35.53
CA GLN A 413 -44.27 -15.98 -36.75
C GLN A 413 -43.94 -17.12 -37.71
#